data_AF-A0A672RIV5-F1
#
_entry.id   AF-A0A672RIV5-F1
#
_cell.length_a   1.000
_cell.length_b   1.000
_cell.length_c   1.000
_cell.angle_alpha   90.00
_cell.angle_beta   90.00
_cell.angle_gamma   90.00
#
_symmetry.space_group_name_H-M   'P 1'
#
loop_
_entity.id
_entity.type
_entity.pdbx_description
1 polymer ?
#
loop_
_entity_poly.entity_id
_entity_poly.type
_entity_poly.pdbx_seq_one_letter_code
_entity_poly.pdbx_strand_id
1 'polypeptide(L)'
;MAKFQLSFHSIQMESPPLVKAAASIMRELCYSNKEELQAGFITAGWDRKKGPQVMLYLLTKRNLSPFGGSGNTYIYGYVDAKFKPDMSLEEATQFSTNALALAMGRDNVSGSVVHLVVITEAEVKHIVVPGDKLPKFHDG
;
A
#
# COMPACT_ATOMS: atom_id res chain seq x y z
N MET A 1 5.25 -18.10 4.85
CA MET A 1 4.23 -18.87 4.09
C MET A 1 3.90 -18.23 2.74
N ALA A 2 3.38 -16.99 2.69
CA ALA A 2 2.96 -16.34 1.44
C ALA A 2 4.04 -16.24 0.35
N LYS A 3 5.24 -15.77 0.70
CA LYS A 3 6.38 -15.68 -0.24
C LYS A 3 6.76 -17.04 -0.85
N PHE A 4 6.70 -18.10 -0.05
CA PHE A 4 7.02 -19.46 -0.50
C PHE A 4 5.96 -19.96 -1.50
N GLN A 5 4.67 -19.83 -1.17
CA GLN A 5 3.58 -20.22 -2.07
C GLN A 5 3.62 -19.45 -3.40
N LEU A 6 3.94 -18.16 -3.35
CA LEU A 6 4.11 -17.34 -4.55
C LEU A 6 5.30 -17.76 -5.41
N SER A 7 6.43 -18.09 -4.78
CA SER A 7 7.62 -18.56 -5.48
C SER A 7 7.36 -19.90 -6.15
N PHE A 8 6.72 -20.83 -5.43
CA PHE A 8 6.32 -22.12 -5.97
C PHE A 8 5.34 -21.97 -7.15
N HIS A 9 4.32 -21.10 -7.01
CA HIS A 9 3.39 -20.80 -8.09
C HIS A 9 4.09 -20.24 -9.33
N SER A 10 5.08 -19.36 -9.16
CA SER A 10 5.85 -18.81 -10.27
C SER A 10 6.65 -19.88 -11.01
N ILE A 11 7.23 -20.84 -10.28
CA ILE A 11 7.96 -21.98 -10.86
C ILE A 11 6.99 -22.87 -11.66
N GLN A 12 5.83 -23.21 -11.09
CA GLN A 12 4.84 -24.07 -11.75
C GLN A 12 4.26 -23.44 -13.02
N MET A 13 4.08 -22.12 -13.02
CA MET A 13 3.51 -21.38 -14.14
C MET A 13 4.57 -20.90 -15.14
N GLU A 14 5.86 -21.21 -14.88
CA GLU A 14 7.03 -20.75 -15.65
C GLU A 14 6.98 -19.25 -16.00
N SER A 15 6.37 -18.45 -15.11
CA SER A 15 6.13 -17.03 -15.35
C SER A 15 6.02 -16.26 -14.03
N PRO A 16 6.34 -14.96 -14.04
CA PRO A 16 6.12 -14.11 -12.87
C PRO A 16 4.64 -14.12 -12.46
N PRO A 17 4.33 -14.21 -11.15
CA PRO A 17 2.96 -14.27 -10.68
C PRO A 17 2.24 -12.94 -10.96
N LEU A 18 0.96 -13.04 -11.33
CA LEU A 18 0.10 -11.86 -11.47
C LEU A 18 -0.15 -11.22 -10.10
N VAL A 19 -0.37 -9.90 -10.07
CA VAL A 19 -0.70 -9.18 -8.82
C VAL A 19 -1.97 -9.76 -8.20
N LYS A 20 -2.95 -10.13 -9.04
CA LYS A 20 -4.18 -10.82 -8.62
C LYS A 20 -3.94 -12.20 -8.00
N ALA A 21 -2.93 -12.94 -8.47
CA ALA A 21 -2.59 -14.25 -7.91
C ALA A 21 -2.01 -14.07 -6.49
N ALA A 22 -1.10 -13.11 -6.32
CA ALA A 22 -0.58 -12.73 -5.00
C ALA A 22 -1.67 -12.29 -4.03
N ALA A 23 -2.59 -11.43 -4.48
CA ALA A 23 -3.71 -11.00 -3.65
C ALA A 23 -4.62 -12.16 -3.24
N SER A 24 -4.85 -13.12 -4.15
CA SER A 24 -5.67 -14.31 -3.88
C SER A 24 -5.03 -15.23 -2.85
N ILE A 25 -3.72 -15.49 -2.96
CA ILE A 25 -2.96 -16.30 -2.00
C ILE A 25 -2.97 -15.65 -0.62
N MET A 26 -2.69 -14.35 -0.54
CA MET A 26 -2.73 -13.59 0.72
C MET A 26 -4.12 -13.64 1.37
N ARG A 27 -5.17 -13.51 0.55
CA ARG A 27 -6.55 -13.61 1.01
C ARG A 27 -6.86 -14.97 1.61
N GLU A 28 -6.47 -16.04 0.94
CA GLU A 28 -6.72 -17.41 1.40
C GLU A 28 -6.00 -17.69 2.71
N LEU A 29 -4.75 -17.25 2.84
CA LEU A 29 -3.99 -17.35 4.09
C LEU A 29 -4.67 -16.57 5.23
N CYS A 30 -5.13 -15.34 4.99
CA CYS A 30 -5.83 -14.59 6.03
C CYS A 30 -7.19 -15.18 6.38
N TYR A 31 -7.94 -15.66 5.39
CA TYR A 31 -9.28 -16.21 5.61
C TYR A 31 -9.26 -17.55 6.34
N SER A 32 -8.30 -18.42 6.01
CA SER A 32 -8.12 -19.72 6.69
C SER A 32 -7.74 -19.57 8.16
N ASN A 33 -7.15 -18.43 8.54
CA ASN A 33 -6.69 -18.15 9.90
C ASN A 33 -7.51 -17.02 10.56
N LYS A 34 -8.72 -16.73 10.07
CA LYS A 34 -9.52 -15.56 10.50
C LYS A 34 -9.90 -15.53 11.99
N GLU A 35 -9.95 -16.69 12.64
CA GLU A 35 -10.24 -16.81 14.07
C GLU A 35 -9.02 -16.47 14.94
N GLU A 36 -7.81 -16.61 14.37
CA GLU A 36 -6.53 -16.37 15.04
C GLU A 36 -5.85 -15.06 14.59
N LEU A 37 -6.23 -14.54 13.41
CA LEU A 37 -5.61 -13.37 12.78
C LEU A 37 -6.62 -12.24 12.55
N GLN A 38 -6.34 -11.10 13.16
CA GLN A 38 -6.90 -9.81 12.75
C GLN A 38 -5.93 -9.09 11.82
N ALA A 39 -6.01 -9.38 10.52
CA ALA A 39 -5.12 -8.83 9.50
C ALA A 39 -5.87 -8.04 8.41
N GLY A 40 -5.37 -6.86 8.08
CA GLY A 40 -5.68 -6.13 6.85
C GLY A 40 -4.43 -6.01 6.02
N PHE A 41 -4.53 -6.18 4.70
CA PHE A 41 -3.37 -6.08 3.82
C PHE A 41 -3.70 -5.38 2.51
N ILE A 42 -2.70 -4.65 2.00
CA ILE A 42 -2.72 -4.03 0.67
C ILE A 42 -1.72 -4.80 -0.18
N THR A 43 -2.17 -5.31 -1.31
CA THR A 43 -1.32 -5.92 -2.34
C THR A 43 -1.22 -4.93 -3.49
N ALA A 44 -0.05 -4.35 -3.69
CA ALA A 44 0.24 -3.46 -4.81
C ALA A 44 1.37 -4.05 -5.65
N GLY A 45 1.31 -3.86 -6.97
CA GLY A 45 2.36 -4.29 -7.87
C GLY A 45 2.04 -3.98 -9.33
N TRP A 46 2.91 -4.45 -10.21
CA TRP A 46 2.76 -4.34 -11.65
C TRP A 46 2.85 -5.74 -12.27
N ASP A 47 1.99 -6.05 -13.24
CA ASP A 47 2.11 -7.25 -14.05
C ASP A 47 1.89 -6.97 -15.55
N ARG A 48 2.43 -7.84 -16.41
CA ARG A 48 2.37 -7.68 -17.86
C ARG A 48 0.95 -7.73 -18.45
N LYS A 49 -0.04 -8.28 -17.72
CA LYS A 49 -1.39 -8.49 -18.25
C LYS A 49 -2.30 -7.29 -18.02
N LYS A 50 -2.16 -6.63 -16.88
CA LYS A 50 -3.05 -5.54 -16.43
C LYS A 50 -2.30 -4.29 -16.00
N GLY A 51 -0.97 -4.30 -16.04
CA GLY A 51 -0.14 -3.18 -15.60
C GLY A 51 -0.22 -2.96 -14.09
N PRO A 52 -0.15 -1.70 -13.64
CA PRO A 52 -0.14 -1.36 -12.22
C PRO A 52 -1.51 -1.63 -11.58
N GLN A 53 -1.50 -2.30 -10.44
CA GLN A 53 -2.72 -2.66 -9.70
C GLN A 53 -2.49 -2.53 -8.21
N VAL A 54 -3.52 -2.04 -7.51
CA VAL A 54 -3.60 -2.03 -6.04
C VAL A 54 -4.87 -2.76 -5.63
N MET A 55 -4.73 -3.78 -4.79
CA MET A 55 -5.82 -4.57 -4.23
C MET A 55 -5.77 -4.48 -2.72
N LEU A 56 -6.82 -3.91 -2.12
CA LEU A 56 -7.00 -3.88 -0.69
C LEU A 56 -7.87 -5.07 -0.25
N TYR A 57 -7.43 -5.77 0.79
CA TYR A 57 -8.23 -6.80 1.43
C TYR A 57 -8.30 -6.55 2.94
N LEU A 58 -9.52 -6.53 3.46
CA LEU A 58 -9.82 -6.33 4.87
C LEU A 58 -10.78 -7.44 5.30
N LEU A 59 -10.50 -8.06 6.44
CA LEU A 59 -11.35 -9.10 7.02
C LEU A 59 -12.69 -8.52 7.53
N THR A 60 -12.73 -7.22 7.82
CA THR A 60 -13.95 -6.47 8.20
C THR A 60 -14.27 -5.40 7.16
N LYS A 61 -15.55 -5.01 7.09
CA LYS A 61 -16.21 -4.24 6.01
C LYS A 61 -15.30 -3.31 5.18
N ARG A 62 -15.39 -3.52 3.86
CA ARG A 62 -15.04 -2.65 2.71
C ARG A 62 -14.68 -1.20 3.08
N ASN A 63 -13.38 -0.91 3.23
CA ASN A 63 -12.90 0.47 3.08
C ASN A 63 -12.99 0.85 1.61
N LEU A 64 -13.57 2.03 1.33
CA LEU A 64 -13.66 2.63 -0.01
C LEU A 64 -12.34 3.27 -0.46
N SER A 65 -11.28 3.13 0.34
CA SER A 65 -10.04 3.87 0.22
C SER A 65 -8.86 2.89 0.23
N PRO A 66 -7.86 3.01 -0.66
CA PRO A 66 -6.71 2.11 -0.74
C PRO A 66 -5.72 2.28 0.44
N PHE A 67 -6.04 3.14 1.41
CA PHE A 67 -5.24 3.41 2.59
C PHE A 67 -5.66 2.52 3.78
N GLY A 68 -4.69 2.15 4.62
CA GLY A 68 -4.89 1.29 5.78
C GLY A 68 -4.12 1.79 7.00
N GLY A 69 -4.45 1.26 8.18
CA GLY A 69 -3.84 1.64 9.46
C GLY A 69 -4.70 2.63 10.28
N SER A 70 -4.28 2.87 11.53
CA SER A 70 -4.94 3.79 12.47
C SER A 70 -4.97 5.23 11.98
N GLY A 71 -3.89 5.69 11.34
CA GLY A 71 -3.75 7.06 10.85
C GLY A 71 -4.61 7.41 9.63
N ASN A 72 -5.24 6.42 8.98
CA ASN A 72 -6.05 6.65 7.77
C ASN A 72 -7.26 7.57 8.02
N THR A 73 -7.82 7.56 9.23
CA THR A 73 -8.99 8.38 9.59
C THR A 73 -8.71 9.88 9.50
N TYR A 74 -7.47 10.31 9.70
CA TYR A 74 -7.09 11.72 9.69
C TYR A 74 -6.87 12.30 8.29
N ILE A 75 -6.78 11.46 7.26
CA ILE A 75 -6.35 11.87 5.92
C ILE A 75 -7.43 11.76 4.84
N TYR A 76 -8.65 11.31 5.18
CA TYR A 76 -9.75 11.20 4.21
C TYR A 76 -9.99 12.49 3.44
N GLY A 77 -10.10 13.62 4.14
CA GLY A 77 -10.32 14.92 3.48
C GLY A 77 -9.16 15.36 2.58
N TYR A 78 -7.92 15.01 2.92
CA TYR A 78 -6.76 15.27 2.07
C TYR A 78 -6.79 14.41 0.81
N VAL A 79 -7.04 13.11 0.98
CA VAL A 79 -7.14 12.15 -0.12
C VAL A 79 -8.23 12.56 -1.10
N ASP A 80 -9.44 12.82 -0.62
CA ASP A 80 -10.58 13.18 -1.47
C ASP A 80 -10.33 14.49 -2.23
N ALA A 81 -9.64 15.46 -1.63
CA ALA A 81 -9.39 16.76 -2.25
C ALA A 81 -8.16 16.79 -3.18
N LYS A 82 -7.17 15.92 -2.96
CA LYS A 82 -5.87 15.97 -3.67
C LYS A 82 -5.62 14.78 -4.58
N PHE A 83 -6.37 13.69 -4.44
CA PHE A 83 -6.29 12.58 -5.36
C PHE A 83 -6.71 13.01 -6.77
N LYS A 84 -5.96 12.55 -7.77
CA LYS A 84 -6.21 12.75 -9.18
C LYS A 84 -5.94 11.43 -9.88
N PRO A 85 -6.78 11.02 -10.84
CA PRO A 85 -6.41 9.93 -11.73
C PRO A 85 -5.14 10.32 -12.52
N ASP A 86 -4.35 9.32 -12.88
CA ASP A 86 -3.19 9.47 -13.77
C ASP A 86 -2.12 10.48 -13.30
N MET A 87 -1.88 10.55 -11.99
CA MET A 87 -0.75 11.32 -11.44
C MET A 87 0.58 10.86 -12.04
N SER A 88 1.46 11.81 -12.33
CA SER A 88 2.86 11.52 -12.59
C SER A 88 3.54 10.86 -11.38
N LEU A 89 4.69 10.20 -11.60
CA LEU A 89 5.43 9.58 -10.51
C LEU A 89 5.80 10.58 -9.41
N GLU A 90 6.17 11.80 -9.78
CA GLU A 90 6.52 12.87 -8.85
C GLU A 90 5.30 13.32 -8.04
N GLU A 91 4.16 13.55 -8.71
CA GLU A 91 2.90 13.91 -8.05
C GLU A 91 2.43 12.82 -7.10
N ALA A 92 2.47 11.55 -7.52
CA ALA A 92 2.06 10.40 -6.69
C ALA A 92 2.98 10.23 -5.47
N THR A 93 4.28 10.44 -5.64
CA THR A 93 5.27 10.39 -4.56
C THR A 93 5.03 11.52 -3.56
N GLN A 94 4.80 12.75 -4.03
CA GLN A 94 4.52 13.88 -3.18
C GLN A 94 3.17 13.74 -2.45
N PHE A 95 2.13 13.30 -3.16
CA PHE A 95 0.81 13.02 -2.60
C PHE A 95 0.89 11.98 -1.47
N SER A 96 1.60 10.87 -1.70
CA SER A 96 1.76 9.81 -0.70
C SER A 96 2.57 10.29 0.51
N THR A 97 3.65 11.04 0.28
CA THR A 97 4.49 11.61 1.35
C THR A 97 3.71 12.59 2.21
N ASN A 98 2.92 13.47 1.59
CA ASN A 98 2.07 14.44 2.29
C ASN A 98 0.97 13.74 3.10
N ALA A 99 0.31 12.74 2.52
CA ALA A 99 -0.72 11.97 3.22
C ALA A 99 -0.14 11.30 4.47
N LEU A 100 1.01 10.64 4.36
CA LEU A 100 1.68 10.01 5.50
C LEU A 100 2.12 11.04 6.55
N ALA A 101 2.71 12.16 6.14
CA ALA A 101 3.12 13.21 7.07
C ALA A 101 1.92 13.84 7.81
N LEU A 102 0.78 14.04 7.14
CA LEU A 102 -0.46 14.49 7.79
C LEU A 102 -1.00 13.46 8.79
N ALA A 103 -0.97 12.17 8.44
CA ALA A 103 -1.37 11.10 9.35
C ALA A 103 -0.46 11.05 10.58
N MET A 104 0.86 11.08 10.40
CA MET A 104 1.86 11.05 11.47
C MET A 104 1.75 12.27 12.40
N GLY A 105 1.36 13.44 11.88
CA GLY A 105 1.15 14.64 12.70
C GLY A 105 -0.06 14.55 13.65
N ARG A 106 -0.98 13.61 13.44
CA ARG A 106 -2.24 13.48 14.21
C ARG A 106 -2.43 12.13 14.89
N ASP A 107 -1.83 11.07 14.36
CA ASP A 107 -1.90 9.71 14.91
C ASP A 107 -0.72 9.43 15.85
N ASN A 108 -1.01 9.32 17.15
CA ASN A 108 0.01 9.16 18.20
C ASN A 108 0.83 7.87 18.11
N VAL A 109 0.39 6.87 17.33
CA VAL A 109 1.10 5.60 17.14
C VAL A 109 1.80 5.49 15.78
N SER A 110 1.75 6.54 14.95
CA SER A 110 2.42 6.61 13.64
C SER A 110 3.55 7.66 13.67
N GLY A 111 4.74 7.34 13.16
CA GLY A 111 5.87 8.27 13.25
C GLY A 111 7.20 7.79 12.66
N SER A 112 8.27 8.53 12.93
CA SER A 112 9.67 8.25 12.56
C SER A 112 10.06 8.51 11.10
N VAL A 113 9.76 7.60 10.18
CA VAL A 113 10.31 7.60 8.81
C VAL A 113 9.25 7.11 7.83
N VAL A 114 9.20 7.72 6.65
CA VAL A 114 8.34 7.25 5.55
C VAL A 114 9.15 6.40 4.58
N HIS A 115 8.65 5.18 4.32
CA HIS A 115 9.19 4.28 3.31
C HIS A 115 8.24 4.24 2.11
N LEU A 116 8.72 4.64 0.94
CA LEU A 116 7.99 4.56 -0.32
C LEU A 116 8.65 3.54 -1.24
N VAL A 117 7.85 2.67 -1.84
CA VAL A 117 8.32 1.72 -2.85
C VAL A 117 7.60 2.03 -4.15
N VAL A 118 8.37 2.47 -5.15
CA VAL A 118 7.88 2.73 -6.50
C VAL A 118 8.08 1.47 -7.32
N ILE A 119 7.00 0.93 -7.87
CA ILE A 119 7.01 -0.28 -8.69
C ILE A 119 6.56 0.11 -10.10
N THR A 120 7.43 -0.11 -11.07
CA THR A 120 7.18 0.11 -12.50
C THR A 120 7.40 -1.18 -13.29
N GLU A 121 7.17 -1.16 -14.60
CA GLU A 121 7.55 -2.26 -15.49
C GLU A 121 9.07 -2.51 -15.47
N ALA A 122 9.87 -1.43 -15.45
CA ALA A 122 11.32 -1.50 -15.62
C ALA A 122 12.05 -1.78 -14.31
N GLU A 123 11.59 -1.19 -13.21
CA GLU A 123 12.32 -1.22 -11.94
C GLU A 123 11.43 -1.12 -10.69
N VAL A 124 12.03 -1.52 -9.57
CA VAL A 124 11.51 -1.29 -8.21
C VAL A 124 12.49 -0.38 -7.49
N LYS A 125 12.03 0.81 -7.09
CA LYS A 125 12.84 1.81 -6.39
C LYS A 125 12.32 2.01 -4.97
N HIS A 126 13.23 1.91 -4.00
CA HIS A 126 12.94 2.22 -2.59
C HIS A 126 13.41 3.62 -2.25
N ILE A 127 12.50 4.44 -1.72
CA ILE A 127 12.76 5.82 -1.30
C ILE A 127 12.48 5.89 0.20
N VAL A 128 13.44 6.41 0.95
CA VAL A 128 13.31 6.62 2.40
C VAL A 128 13.30 8.11 2.66
N VAL A 129 12.25 8.60 3.30
CA VAL A 129 12.12 10.00 3.71
C VAL A 129 12.24 10.09 5.23
N PRO A 130 13.39 10.52 5.75
CA PRO A 130 13.60 10.78 7.18
C PRO A 130 12.56 11.75 7.74
N GLY A 131 12.16 11.57 9.01
CA GLY A 131 11.14 12.38 9.65
C GLY A 131 11.42 13.88 9.70
N ASP A 132 12.70 14.26 9.82
CA ASP A 132 13.17 15.65 9.78
C ASP A 132 13.02 16.30 8.40
N LYS A 133 12.93 15.47 7.34
CA LYS A 133 12.72 15.90 5.95
C LYS A 133 11.27 15.79 5.50
N LEU A 134 10.36 15.38 6.38
CA LEU A 134 8.94 15.32 6.04
C LEU A 134 8.35 16.73 5.95
N PRO A 135 7.39 16.94 5.03
CA PRO A 135 6.63 18.17 4.96
C PRO A 135 6.00 18.49 6.32
N LYS A 136 6.23 19.71 6.81
CA LYS A 136 5.58 20.22 8.02
C LYS A 136 4.31 20.95 7.62
N PHE A 137 3.22 20.63 8.29
CA PHE A 137 1.92 21.28 8.12
C PHE A 137 1.65 22.16 9.33
N HIS A 138 0.76 23.14 9.18
CA HIS A 138 0.47 24.08 10.26
C HIS A 138 -0.21 23.37 11.43
N ASP A 139 0.44 23.40 12.59
CA ASP A 139 -0.16 23.07 13.88
C ASP A 139 -0.73 24.39 14.41
N GLY A 140 -2.07 24.48 14.43
CA GLY A 140 -2.83 25.70 14.77
C GLY A 140 -2.29 26.51 15.94
#